data_AF-A0A161HGH1-F1
#
_entry.id   AF-A0A161HGH1-F1
#
_cell.length_a   1.000
_cell.length_b   1.000
_cell.length_c   1.000
_cell.angle_alpha   90.00
_cell.angle_beta   90.00
_cell.angle_gamma   90.00
#
_symmetry.space_group_name_H-M   'P 1'
#
loop_
_entity.id
_entity.type
_entity.pdbx_description
1 polymer ?
#
loop_
_entity_poly.entity_id
_entity_poly.type
_entity_poly.pdbx_seq_one_letter_code
_entity_poly.pdbx_strand_id
1 'polypeptide(L)'
;MTTMLNHLPHMKTCAAVLGQLFHRHAQACEARLEERDMTVITATLMRLSERQLNRIGMSRRTLALDVDDLATRADRERQICREVLEIVKCGESRRAIADD
;
A
#
# COMPACT_ATOMS: atom_id res chain seq x y z
N MET A 1 -27.59 35.55 33.29
CA MET A 1 -28.05 34.86 32.08
C MET A 1 -26.90 34.85 31.08
N THR A 2 -26.07 33.80 31.09
CA THR A 2 -25.00 33.62 30.10
C THR A 2 -24.78 32.14 29.86
N THR A 3 -25.84 31.45 29.45
CA THR A 3 -25.75 30.14 28.81
C THR A 3 -25.75 30.40 27.33
N MET A 4 -24.60 30.29 26.66
CA MET A 4 -24.47 29.91 25.24
C MET A 4 -22.97 29.72 24.94
N LEU A 5 -22.67 28.72 24.11
CA LEU A 5 -21.34 28.28 23.62
C LEU A 5 -20.60 27.22 24.46
N ASN A 6 -21.23 26.06 24.66
CA ASN A 6 -20.52 24.80 25.00
C ASN A 6 -21.01 23.60 24.15
N HIS A 7 -21.18 23.78 22.84
CA HIS A 7 -21.69 22.71 21.96
C HIS A 7 -20.80 22.36 20.74
N LEU A 8 -19.50 22.65 20.79
CA LEU A 8 -18.56 22.32 19.70
C LEU A 8 -17.58 21.12 19.87
N PRO A 9 -17.76 20.13 20.77
CA PRO A 9 -16.91 18.92 20.73
C PRO A 9 -17.40 17.87 19.73
N HIS A 10 -18.72 17.76 19.48
CA HIS A 10 -19.30 16.62 18.73
C HIS A 10 -19.02 16.62 17.22
N MET A 11 -18.94 17.79 16.58
CA MET A 11 -18.69 17.86 15.12
C MET A 11 -17.28 17.40 14.72
N LYS A 12 -16.27 17.65 15.58
CA LYS A 12 -14.90 17.19 15.35
C LYS A 12 -14.80 15.66 15.47
N THR A 13 -15.55 15.06 16.39
CA THR A 13 -15.63 13.61 16.58
C THR A 13 -16.32 12.93 15.41
N CYS A 14 -17.43 13.48 14.90
CA CYS A 14 -18.11 12.93 13.73
C CYS A 14 -17.23 12.98 12.47
N ALA A 15 -16.51 14.08 12.22
CA ALA A 15 -15.58 14.19 11.10
C ALA A 15 -14.40 13.20 11.21
N ALA A 16 -13.85 13.01 12.40
CA ALA A 16 -12.78 12.03 12.65
C ALA A 16 -13.26 10.58 12.45
N VAL A 17 -14.45 10.25 12.96
CA VAL A 17 -15.04 8.91 12.81
C VAL A 17 -15.39 8.62 11.34
N LEU A 18 -15.94 9.59 10.62
CA LEU A 18 -16.19 9.46 9.18
C LEU A 18 -14.88 9.30 8.41
N GLY A 19 -13.86 10.10 8.72
CA GLY A 19 -12.52 9.97 8.13
C GLY A 19 -11.93 8.57 8.33
N GLN A 20 -12.01 8.01 9.53
CA GLN A 20 -11.56 6.66 9.84
C GLN A 20 -12.36 5.58 9.09
N LEU A 21 -13.68 5.73 9.00
CA LEU A 21 -14.54 4.83 8.23
C LEU A 21 -14.18 4.85 6.74
N PHE A 22 -14.06 6.03 6.14
CA PHE A 22 -13.66 6.16 4.74
C PHE A 22 -12.27 5.59 4.49
N HIS A 23 -11.31 5.83 5.39
CA HIS A 23 -9.96 5.29 5.24
C HIS A 23 -9.94 3.77 5.36
N ARG A 24 -10.72 3.20 6.30
CA ARG A 24 -10.89 1.76 6.44
C ARG A 24 -11.58 1.14 5.22
N HIS A 25 -12.59 1.80 4.66
CA HIS A 25 -13.24 1.37 3.43
C HIS A 25 -12.31 1.43 2.23
N ALA A 26 -11.48 2.48 2.13
CA ALA A 26 -10.46 2.60 1.10
C ALA A 26 -9.44 1.45 1.19
N GLN A 27 -8.88 1.19 2.38
CA GLN A 27 -7.96 0.07 2.61
C GLN A 27 -8.60 -1.29 2.30
N ALA A 28 -9.86 -1.49 2.68
CA ALA A 28 -10.57 -2.74 2.36
C ALA A 28 -10.83 -2.90 0.85
N CYS A 29 -11.06 -1.81 0.12
CA CYS A 29 -11.17 -1.82 -1.33
C CYS A 29 -9.82 -2.10 -2.00
N GLU A 30 -8.74 -1.48 -1.54
CA GLU A 30 -7.38 -1.73 -2.05
C GLU A 30 -6.98 -3.20 -1.86
N ALA A 31 -7.16 -3.75 -0.66
CA ALA A 31 -6.86 -5.16 -0.38
C ALA A 31 -7.68 -6.12 -1.28
N ARG A 32 -8.94 -5.79 -1.55
CA ARG A 32 -9.78 -6.58 -2.48
C ARG A 32 -9.31 -6.49 -3.92
N LEU A 33 -8.81 -5.33 -4.35
CA LEU A 33 -8.26 -5.17 -5.69
C LEU A 33 -6.94 -5.93 -5.82
N GLU A 34 -6.09 -5.89 -4.80
CA GLU A 34 -4.85 -6.66 -4.75
C GLU A 34 -5.11 -8.17 -4.82
N GLU A 35 -6.06 -8.69 -4.04
CA GLU A 35 -6.45 -10.10 -4.08
C GLU A 35 -6.95 -10.53 -5.47
N ARG A 36 -7.80 -9.69 -6.09
CA ARG A 36 -8.28 -9.93 -7.45
C ARG A 36 -7.13 -9.95 -8.46
N ASP A 37 -6.24 -8.95 -8.38
CA ASP A 37 -5.14 -8.82 -9.33
C ASP A 37 -4.16 -10.00 -9.19
N MET A 38 -3.91 -10.46 -7.96
CA MET A 38 -3.12 -11.67 -7.69
C MET A 38 -3.73 -12.91 -8.33
N THR A 39 -5.05 -13.06 -8.20
CA THR A 39 -5.80 -14.16 -8.80
C THR A 39 -5.70 -14.12 -10.34
N VAL A 40 -5.86 -12.94 -10.93
CA VAL A 40 -5.79 -12.74 -12.39
C VAL A 40 -4.38 -13.01 -12.92
N ILE A 41 -3.34 -12.54 -12.24
CA ILE A 41 -1.93 -12.79 -12.60
C ILE A 41 -1.66 -14.28 -12.57
N THR A 42 -2.00 -14.96 -11.46
CA THR A 42 -1.81 -16.40 -11.30
C THR A 42 -2.52 -17.18 -12.41
N ALA A 43 -3.80 -16.88 -12.65
CA ALA A 43 -4.59 -17.52 -13.70
C ALA A 43 -3.99 -17.27 -15.11
N THR A 44 -3.46 -16.07 -15.36
CA THR A 44 -2.81 -15.73 -16.63
C THR A 44 -1.52 -16.53 -16.81
N LEU A 45 -0.69 -16.63 -15.78
CA LEU A 45 0.55 -17.39 -15.79
C LEU A 45 0.31 -18.90 -15.95
N MET A 46 -0.77 -19.43 -15.35
CA MET A 46 -1.15 -20.84 -15.52
C MET A 46 -1.41 -21.23 -16.98
N ARG A 47 -1.79 -20.26 -17.84
CA ARG A 47 -2.05 -20.49 -19.28
C ARG A 47 -0.77 -20.56 -20.11
N LEU A 48 0.36 -20.11 -19.58
CA LEU A 48 1.65 -20.24 -20.26
C LEU A 48 2.08 -21.70 -20.29
N SER A 49 2.94 -22.06 -21.25
CA SER A 49 3.62 -23.37 -21.28
C SER A 49 4.77 -23.42 -20.25
N GLU A 50 5.22 -24.62 -19.86
CA GLU A 50 6.33 -24.78 -18.92
C GLU A 50 7.60 -24.09 -19.43
N ARG A 51 7.87 -24.15 -20.74
CA ARG A 51 9.01 -23.47 -21.35
C ARG A 51 8.92 -21.95 -21.23
N GLN A 52 7.72 -21.37 -21.28
CA GLN A 52 7.52 -19.93 -21.11
C GLN A 52 7.65 -19.52 -19.63
N LEU A 53 7.13 -20.32 -18.70
CA LEU A 53 7.32 -20.11 -17.26
C LEU A 53 8.80 -20.19 -16.88
N ASN A 54 9.52 -21.19 -17.39
CA ASN A 54 10.94 -21.35 -17.12
C ASN A 54 11.78 -20.17 -17.64
N ARG A 55 11.35 -19.49 -18.71
CA ARG A 55 12.04 -18.28 -19.23
C ARG A 55 11.96 -17.10 -18.26
N ILE A 56 10.91 -17.03 -17.46
CA ILE A 56 10.73 -16.01 -16.42
C ILE A 56 11.14 -16.51 -15.03
N GLY A 57 11.82 -17.67 -14.96
CA GLY A 57 12.30 -18.24 -13.70
C GLY A 57 11.23 -18.86 -12.81
N MET A 58 10.05 -19.19 -13.36
CA MET A 58 8.95 -19.82 -12.62
C MET A 58 8.73 -21.27 -13.06
N SER A 59 8.14 -22.08 -12.19
CA SER A 59 7.65 -23.42 -12.55
C SER A 59 6.17 -23.56 -12.24
N ARG A 60 5.44 -24.32 -13.05
CA ARG A 60 4.01 -24.57 -12.78
C ARG A 60 3.76 -25.28 -11.46
N ARG A 61 4.71 -26.10 -11.01
CA ARG A 61 4.61 -26.82 -9.74
C ARG A 61 4.61 -25.86 -8.53
N THR A 62 5.32 -24.74 -8.65
CA THR A 62 5.52 -23.76 -7.57
C THR A 62 4.86 -22.42 -7.87
N LEU A 63 4.11 -22.30 -8.96
CA LEU A 63 3.66 -21.02 -9.50
C LEU A 63 2.93 -20.13 -8.48
N ALA A 64 2.05 -20.70 -7.65
CA ALA A 64 1.36 -19.94 -6.61
C ALA A 64 2.36 -19.35 -5.59
N LEU A 65 3.33 -20.15 -5.14
CA LEU A 65 4.38 -19.71 -4.22
C LEU A 65 5.30 -18.68 -4.88
N ASP A 66 5.67 -18.90 -6.14
CA ASP A 66 6.55 -18.00 -6.90
C ASP A 66 5.89 -16.62 -7.08
N VAL A 67 4.57 -16.59 -7.28
CA VAL A 67 3.78 -15.35 -7.41
C VAL A 67 3.62 -14.65 -6.06
N ASP A 68 3.34 -15.37 -4.98
CA ASP A 68 3.25 -14.81 -3.62
C ASP A 68 4.61 -14.24 -3.15
N ASP A 69 5.71 -14.94 -3.44
CA ASP A 69 7.07 -14.47 -3.16
C ASP A 69 7.39 -13.20 -3.94
N LEU A 70 6.97 -13.13 -5.22
CA LEU A 70 7.16 -11.95 -6.05
C LEU A 70 6.39 -10.74 -5.51
N ALA A 71 5.14 -10.94 -5.08
CA ALA A 71 4.33 -9.91 -4.45
C ALA A 71 5.00 -9.38 -3.17
N THR A 72 5.44 -10.29 -2.30
CA THR A 72 6.13 -9.95 -1.04
C THR A 72 7.41 -9.15 -1.29
N ARG A 73 8.20 -9.52 -2.31
CA ARG A 73 9.40 -8.80 -2.69
C ARG A 73 9.09 -7.40 -3.22
N ALA A 74 8.06 -7.27 -4.05
CA ALA A 74 7.63 -5.98 -4.59
C ALA A 74 7.18 -5.03 -3.47
N ASP A 75 6.46 -5.53 -2.47
CA ASP A 75 6.04 -4.71 -1.32
C ASP A 75 7.22 -4.27 -0.45
N ARG A 76 8.17 -5.18 -0.22
CA ARG A 76 9.41 -4.82 0.48
C ARG A 76 10.22 -3.77 -0.27
N GLU A 77 10.33 -3.89 -1.59
CA GLU A 77 11.02 -2.90 -2.41
C GLU A 77 10.32 -1.54 -2.37
N ARG A 78 8.99 -1.52 -2.47
CA ARG A 78 8.19 -0.30 -2.28
C ARG A 78 8.43 0.34 -0.92
N GLN A 79 8.49 -0.45 0.15
CA GLN A 79 8.79 0.06 1.49
C GLN A 79 10.18 0.71 1.54
N ILE A 80 11.20 0.01 1.04
CA ILE A 80 12.57 0.54 1.00
C ILE A 80 12.63 1.83 0.19
N CYS A 81 11.98 1.89 -0.97
CA CYS A 81 11.93 3.11 -1.77
C CYS A 81 11.30 4.28 -1.00
N ARG A 82 10.21 4.06 -0.25
CA ARG A 82 9.61 5.09 0.60
C ARG A 82 10.59 5.55 1.68
N GLU A 83 11.24 4.63 2.38
CA GLU A 83 12.21 4.95 3.42
C GLU A 83 13.38 5.78 2.86
N VAL A 84 13.91 5.40 1.70
CA VAL A 84 14.96 6.14 0.98
C VAL A 84 14.49 7.55 0.63
N LEU A 85 13.28 7.70 0.07
CA LEU A 85 12.73 9.01 -0.26
C LEU A 85 12.59 9.90 0.98
N GLU A 86 12.15 9.36 2.10
CA GLU A 86 12.03 10.12 3.35
C GLU A 86 13.41 10.53 3.92
N ILE A 87 14.42 9.68 3.81
CA ILE A 87 15.81 10.02 4.18
C ILE A 87 16.33 11.17 3.32
N VAL A 88 16.12 11.13 2.00
CA VAL A 88 16.54 12.17 1.07
C VAL A 88 15.87 13.50 1.43
N LYS A 89 14.54 13.52 1.60
CA LYS A 89 13.79 14.73 2.00
C LYS A 89 14.27 15.30 3.34
N CYS A 90 14.53 14.46 4.33
CA CYS A 90 15.08 14.88 5.63
C CYS A 90 16.50 15.43 5.52
N GLY A 91 17.30 14.93 4.58
CA GLY A 91 18.65 15.42 4.28
C GLY A 91 18.64 16.80 3.62
N GLU A 92 17.76 17.00 2.64
CA GLU A 92 17.56 18.29 1.96
C GLU A 92 17.04 19.35 2.93
N SER A 93 16.05 19.00 3.75
CA SER A 93 15.51 19.90 4.78
C SER A 93 16.58 20.34 5.78
N ARG A 94 17.52 19.45 6.14
CA ARG A 94 18.63 19.79 7.04
C ARG A 94 19.69 20.68 6.40
N ARG A 95 19.95 20.56 5.09
CA ARG A 95 20.86 21.49 4.38
C ARG A 95 20.23 22.87 4.22
N ALA A 96 18.95 22.93 3.91
CA ALA A 96 18.22 24.20 3.79
C ALA A 96 18.21 25.03 5.09
N ILE A 97 18.29 24.40 6.27
CA ILE A 97 18.36 25.07 7.58
C ILE A 97 19.80 25.48 7.94
N ALA A 98 20.82 24.89 7.30
CA ALA A 98 22.23 25.17 7.60
C ALA A 98 22.83 26.29 6.72
N ASP A 99 22.17 26.62 5.61
CA ASP A 99 22.56 27.70 4.68
C ASP A 99 21.82 29.03 4.94
N ASP A 100 21.02 29.12 6.02
CA ASP A 100 20.33 30.32 6.54
C ASP A 100 20.99 30.80 7.85
#